data_AF-A0A1F4V3B5-F1
#
_entry.id   AF-A0A1F4V3B5-F1
#
_cell.length_a   1.000
_cell.length_b   1.000
_cell.length_c   1.000
_cell.angle_alpha   90.00
_cell.angle_beta   90.00
_cell.angle_gamma   90.00
#
_symmetry.space_group_name_H-M   'P 1'
#
loop_
_entity.id
_entity.type
_entity.pdbx_description
1 polymer ?
#
loop_
_entity_poly.entity_id
_entity_poly.type
_entity_poly.pdbx_seq_one_letter_code
_entity_poly.pdbx_strand_id
1 'polypeptide(L)'
;MDDKDYLSIALVVIALLAVGLFAFSIIRSQPTQDEGSQSETVKEETPPAESVPPVASLTPVPSDESSMSENSDDSLSESDETDPALEEAPDANADKESIALIFSQKYNKPIEEVNVEVSENTGEFAKGVISFEGEMGGGSFLATKTDDTWKIVADGNGVIMCDLIEPYNFPVSVVPECYDQALEKIVER
;
A
#
# COMPACT_ATOMS: atom_id res chain seq x y z
N MET A 1 -33.38 22.96 -26.17
CA MET A 1 -33.71 22.87 -24.74
C MET A 1 -34.47 24.14 -24.44
N ASP A 2 -35.79 24.04 -24.37
CA ASP A 2 -36.65 25.22 -24.24
C ASP A 2 -36.63 25.72 -22.78
N ASP A 3 -36.90 27.01 -22.54
CA ASP A 3 -36.93 27.60 -21.18
C ASP A 3 -37.86 26.83 -20.22
N LYS A 4 -38.92 26.22 -20.79
CA LYS A 4 -39.84 25.35 -20.05
C LYS A 4 -39.19 24.04 -19.60
N ASP A 5 -38.34 23.45 -20.43
CA ASP A 5 -37.61 22.22 -20.10
C ASP A 5 -36.55 22.48 -19.04
N TYR A 6 -35.87 23.64 -19.12
CA TYR A 6 -34.89 24.04 -18.10
C TYR A 6 -35.56 24.27 -16.74
N LEU A 7 -36.72 24.92 -16.72
CA LEU A 7 -37.48 25.15 -15.49
C LEU A 7 -37.98 23.82 -14.88
N SER A 8 -38.47 22.89 -15.71
CA SER A 8 -38.91 21.58 -15.25
C SER A 8 -37.75 20.74 -14.70
N ILE A 9 -36.60 20.73 -15.36
CA ILE A 9 -35.40 20.02 -14.89
C ILE A 9 -34.88 20.65 -13.59
N ALA A 10 -34.83 21.98 -13.51
CA ALA A 10 -34.38 22.68 -12.31
C ALA A 10 -35.26 22.38 -11.08
N LEU A 11 -36.58 22.30 -11.25
CA LEU A 11 -37.50 21.96 -10.16
C LEU A 11 -37.31 20.50 -9.69
N VAL A 12 -37.06 19.57 -10.60
CA VAL A 12 -36.78 18.17 -10.26
C VAL A 12 -35.46 18.04 -9.50
N VAL A 13 -34.41 18.74 -9.94
CA VAL A 13 -33.10 18.73 -9.25
C VAL A 13 -33.21 19.34 -7.84
N ILE A 14 -33.92 20.47 -7.69
CA ILE A 14 -34.13 21.10 -6.38
C ILE A 14 -34.93 20.18 -5.45
N ALA A 15 -35.96 19.50 -5.96
CA ALA A 15 -36.73 18.55 -5.16
C ALA A 15 -35.88 17.36 -4.68
N LEU A 16 -35.01 16.82 -5.55
CA LEU A 16 -34.11 15.72 -5.18
C LEU A 16 -33.07 16.15 -4.13
N LEU A 17 -32.51 17.36 -4.23
CA LEU A 17 -31.59 17.90 -3.23
C LEU A 17 -32.29 18.14 -1.88
N ALA A 18 -33.54 18.60 -1.89
CA ALA A 18 -34.33 18.80 -0.67
C ALA A 18 -34.68 17.47 0.03
N VAL A 19 -35.04 16.43 -0.72
CA VAL A 19 -35.33 15.09 -0.16
C VAL A 19 -34.05 14.44 0.42
N GLY A 20 -32.91 14.61 -0.26
CA GLY A 20 -31.62 14.10 0.22
C GLY A 20 -31.19 14.73 1.56
N LEU A 21 -31.39 16.04 1.72
CA LEU A 21 -31.10 16.73 2.99
C LEU A 21 -32.07 16.33 4.11
N PHE A 22 -33.34 16.06 3.79
CA PHE A 22 -34.33 15.62 4.78
C PHE A 22 -34.05 14.18 5.27
N ALA A 23 -33.64 13.26 4.39
CA ALA A 23 -33.25 11.90 4.78
C ALA A 23 -31.96 11.87 5.62
N PHE A 24 -30.98 12.73 5.30
CA PHE A 24 -29.74 12.83 6.06
C PHE A 24 -29.94 13.38 7.48
N SER A 25 -30.95 14.23 7.69
CA SER A 25 -31.28 14.75 9.02
C SER A 25 -32.00 13.73 9.92
N ILE A 26 -32.74 12.77 9.36
CA ILE A 26 -33.46 11.76 10.17
C ILE A 26 -32.52 10.62 10.64
N ILE A 27 -31.44 10.31 9.89
CA ILE A 27 -30.48 9.26 10.26
C ILE A 27 -29.64 9.64 11.50
N ARG A 28 -29.42 10.94 11.77
CA ARG A 28 -28.67 11.40 12.96
C ARG A 28 -29.48 11.38 14.27
N SER A 29 -30.81 11.17 14.22
CA SER A 29 -31.68 11.32 15.40
C SER A 29 -32.21 10.01 15.98
N GLN A 30 -31.68 8.85 15.58
CA GLN A 30 -31.99 7.58 16.25
C GLN A 30 -31.16 7.47 17.54
N PRO A 31 -31.78 7.50 18.75
CA PRO A 31 -31.12 7.07 19.96
C PRO A 31 -30.89 5.55 19.86
N THR A 32 -29.66 5.11 20.04
CA THR A 32 -29.31 3.68 20.13
C THR A 32 -30.09 3.05 21.28
N GLN A 33 -31.12 2.25 20.96
CA GLN A 33 -31.65 1.28 21.92
C GLN A 33 -30.67 0.11 21.98
N ASP A 34 -29.94 0.06 23.08
CA ASP A 34 -29.26 -1.14 23.57
C ASP A 34 -30.36 -2.09 24.08
N GLU A 35 -30.86 -2.97 23.21
CA GLU A 35 -31.65 -4.12 23.62
C GLU A 35 -30.77 -5.36 23.55
N GLY A 36 -30.50 -5.90 24.73
CA GLY A 36 -29.70 -7.09 24.93
C GLY A 36 -30.21 -8.28 24.15
N SER A 37 -29.25 -9.04 23.60
CA SER A 37 -29.45 -10.42 23.21
C SER A 37 -28.63 -11.30 24.15
N GLN A 38 -29.35 -12.14 24.88
CA GLN A 38 -28.83 -13.15 25.79
C GLN A 38 -27.88 -14.08 25.05
N SER A 39 -26.66 -14.24 25.57
CA SER A 39 -25.79 -15.36 25.23
C SER A 39 -25.83 -16.37 26.37
N GLU A 40 -26.42 -17.53 26.08
CA GLU A 40 -26.40 -18.70 26.94
C GLU A 40 -24.98 -19.26 27.06
N THR A 41 -24.53 -19.33 28.32
CA THR A 41 -23.61 -20.30 28.92
C THR A 41 -22.92 -21.31 27.99
N VAL A 42 -21.63 -21.12 27.74
CA VAL A 42 -20.67 -22.24 27.60
C VAL A 42 -19.61 -22.09 28.67
N LYS A 43 -19.54 -23.11 29.51
CA LYS A 43 -18.70 -23.26 30.68
C LYS A 43 -17.36 -23.84 30.23
N GLU A 44 -16.26 -23.11 30.39
CA GLU A 44 -14.92 -23.70 30.29
C GLU A 44 -14.01 -23.13 31.38
N GLU A 45 -13.46 -24.06 32.16
CA GLU A 45 -12.60 -23.82 33.33
C GLU A 45 -11.25 -23.23 32.93
N THR A 46 -10.85 -22.13 33.56
CA THR A 46 -9.46 -21.67 33.60
C THR A 46 -8.72 -22.35 34.76
N PRO A 47 -7.55 -22.99 34.54
CA PRO A 47 -6.69 -23.45 35.62
C PRO A 47 -6.00 -22.26 36.33
N PRO A 48 -5.63 -22.41 37.62
CA PRO A 48 -5.28 -21.29 38.48
C PRO A 48 -3.87 -20.75 38.24
N ALA A 49 -3.73 -19.45 38.49
CA ALA A 49 -2.46 -18.75 38.63
C ALA A 49 -1.69 -19.27 39.86
N GLU A 50 -0.41 -19.58 39.69
CA GLU A 50 0.51 -19.80 40.81
C GLU A 50 1.74 -18.87 40.72
N SER A 51 2.11 -18.43 41.90
CA SER A 51 2.96 -17.34 42.37
C SER A 51 4.47 -17.50 42.16
N VAL A 52 5.14 -16.38 41.86
CA VAL A 52 6.58 -16.09 42.15
C VAL A 52 6.75 -15.86 43.67
N PRO A 53 7.93 -15.86 44.37
CA PRO A 53 9.37 -15.78 43.99
C PRO A 53 10.29 -16.70 44.89
N PRO A 54 11.58 -16.44 45.30
CA PRO A 54 12.68 -15.51 44.89
C PRO A 54 14.15 -16.06 44.82
N VAL A 55 15.03 -15.32 44.10
CA VAL A 55 16.44 -14.90 44.37
C VAL A 55 17.65 -15.89 44.42
N ALA A 56 18.78 -15.38 43.87
CA ALA A 56 20.22 -15.68 44.05
C ALA A 56 20.89 -16.43 42.88
N SER A 57 22.11 -16.14 42.41
CA SER A 57 23.14 -15.15 42.73
C SER A 57 24.21 -15.16 41.61
N LEU A 58 24.74 -13.97 41.28
CA LEU A 58 26.13 -13.63 40.95
C LEU A 58 27.04 -14.62 40.19
N THR A 59 27.55 -14.18 39.04
CA THR A 59 29.01 -14.02 38.82
C THR A 59 29.31 -12.86 37.85
N PRO A 60 30.34 -12.03 38.12
CA PRO A 60 30.91 -11.04 37.20
C PRO A 60 32.30 -11.46 36.71
N VAL A 61 32.65 -11.25 35.44
CA VAL A 61 34.04 -11.22 34.94
C VAL A 61 34.10 -10.65 33.50
N PRO A 62 35.25 -10.13 33.01
CA PRO A 62 35.41 -8.70 32.76
C PRO A 62 35.75 -8.35 31.29
N SER A 63 35.90 -7.04 31.09
CA SER A 63 36.48 -6.31 29.97
C SER A 63 37.67 -6.96 29.30
N ASP A 64 37.77 -6.82 27.97
CA ASP A 64 39.04 -6.52 27.31
C ASP A 64 38.84 -5.60 26.10
N GLU A 65 39.81 -4.70 25.96
CA GLU A 65 39.96 -3.57 25.05
C GLU A 65 40.42 -3.96 23.63
N SER A 66 40.44 -2.94 22.76
CA SER A 66 41.26 -2.80 21.54
C SER A 66 40.77 -3.55 20.29
N SER A 67 40.85 -2.99 19.08
CA SER A 67 41.59 -1.84 18.57
C SER A 67 41.11 -1.49 17.15
N MET A 68 41.35 -0.24 16.75
CA MET A 68 41.24 0.34 15.41
C MET A 68 41.72 -0.55 14.25
N SER A 69 41.12 -0.34 13.07
CA SER A 69 41.90 0.06 11.90
C SER A 69 41.00 0.61 10.79
N GLU A 70 41.30 1.85 10.40
CA GLU A 70 40.90 2.55 9.19
C GLU A 70 41.62 1.99 7.96
N ASN A 71 41.01 2.14 6.77
CA ASN A 71 41.66 2.37 5.46
C ASN A 71 40.52 2.70 4.47
N SER A 72 40.39 3.93 3.99
CA SER A 72 41.14 4.63 2.93
C SER A 72 40.53 4.46 1.54
N ASP A 73 40.12 5.61 0.99
CA ASP A 73 39.89 5.98 -0.41
C ASP A 73 40.70 5.22 -1.47
N ASP A 74 40.07 4.97 -2.63
CA ASP A 74 40.58 5.11 -4.02
C ASP A 74 39.47 4.54 -4.96
N SER A 75 39.07 5.05 -6.13
CA SER A 75 39.45 6.18 -6.97
C SER A 75 38.46 6.21 -8.16
N LEU A 76 38.24 7.44 -8.66
CA LEU A 76 37.63 7.74 -9.95
C LEU A 76 38.28 6.93 -11.08
N SER A 77 37.47 6.37 -11.98
CA SER A 77 37.86 6.28 -13.38
C SER A 77 36.65 6.48 -14.29
N GLU A 78 36.60 7.71 -14.79
CA GLU A 78 35.87 8.14 -15.98
C GLU A 78 36.41 7.39 -17.19
N SER A 79 35.53 6.74 -17.96
CA SER A 79 35.82 6.38 -19.35
C SER A 79 34.52 6.44 -20.16
N ASP A 80 34.29 7.64 -20.70
CA ASP A 80 33.45 7.93 -21.86
C ASP A 80 33.94 7.13 -23.08
N GLU A 81 33.15 6.18 -23.55
CA GLU A 81 33.18 5.69 -24.94
C GLU A 81 31.71 5.55 -25.40
N THR A 82 31.28 6.51 -26.23
CA THR A 82 30.00 6.53 -26.93
C THR A 82 30.02 5.55 -28.11
N ASP A 83 29.16 4.51 -28.09
CA ASP A 83 28.85 3.66 -29.25
C ASP A 83 27.32 3.65 -29.50
N PRO A 84 26.82 4.08 -30.68
CA PRO A 84 25.41 4.32 -30.92
C PRO A 84 24.70 3.09 -31.50
N ALA A 85 24.03 2.31 -30.65
CA ALA A 85 22.89 1.47 -31.00
C ALA A 85 22.27 0.86 -29.71
N LEU A 86 21.76 1.71 -28.81
CA LEU A 86 21.04 1.26 -27.63
C LEU A 86 19.59 0.93 -28.00
N GLU A 87 19.27 -0.36 -28.08
CA GLU A 87 18.00 -0.80 -27.52
C GLU A 87 18.05 -0.40 -26.04
N GLU A 88 17.30 0.64 -25.66
CA GLU A 88 17.42 1.24 -24.34
C GLU A 88 17.01 0.22 -23.28
N ALA A 89 18.01 -0.31 -22.56
CA ALA A 89 17.74 -1.04 -21.33
C ALA A 89 16.92 -0.12 -20.41
N PRO A 90 15.87 -0.64 -19.74
CA PRO A 90 15.01 0.18 -18.90
C PRO A 90 15.86 0.89 -17.85
N ASP A 91 15.83 2.22 -17.85
CA ASP A 91 16.43 3.03 -16.79
C ASP A 91 15.57 2.87 -15.53
N ALA A 92 15.98 1.92 -14.69
CA ALA A 92 15.29 1.61 -13.44
C ALA A 92 15.19 2.81 -12.49
N ASN A 93 16.10 3.80 -12.57
CA ASN A 93 16.03 5.00 -11.75
C ASN A 93 14.94 5.95 -12.26
N ALA A 94 14.91 6.21 -13.57
CA ALA A 94 13.86 7.05 -14.18
C ALA A 94 12.45 6.46 -13.98
N ASP A 95 12.32 5.12 -14.07
CA ASP A 95 11.07 4.43 -13.79
C ASP A 95 10.66 4.58 -12.31
N LYS A 96 11.59 4.41 -11.37
CA LYS A 96 11.35 4.62 -9.94
C LYS A 96 10.88 6.04 -9.64
N GLU A 97 11.53 7.05 -10.20
CA GLU A 97 11.15 8.46 -10.03
C GLU A 97 9.75 8.73 -10.58
N SER A 98 9.42 8.17 -11.74
CA SER A 98 8.08 8.26 -12.33
C SER A 98 7.01 7.63 -11.43
N ILE A 99 7.31 6.47 -10.84
CA ILE A 99 6.42 5.79 -9.88
C ILE A 99 6.25 6.62 -8.60
N ALA A 100 7.33 7.19 -8.06
CA ALA A 100 7.27 8.06 -6.88
C ALA A 100 6.40 9.30 -7.13
N LEU A 101 6.49 9.90 -8.33
CA LEU A 101 5.66 11.02 -8.73
C LEU A 101 4.16 10.67 -8.74
N ILE A 102 3.80 9.47 -9.19
CA ILE A 102 2.40 9.00 -9.15
C ILE A 102 1.90 8.89 -7.70
N PHE A 103 2.73 8.38 -6.79
CA PHE A 103 2.37 8.28 -5.37
C PHE A 103 2.27 9.63 -4.67
N SER A 104 3.19 10.55 -4.95
CA SER A 104 3.12 11.95 -4.48
C SER A 104 1.78 12.59 -4.85
N GLN A 105 1.34 12.44 -6.11
CA GLN A 105 0.05 12.96 -6.58
C GLN A 105 -1.12 12.23 -5.95
N LYS A 106 -1.09 10.89 -5.89
CA LYS A 106 -2.18 10.07 -5.34
C LYS A 106 -2.47 10.38 -3.88
N TYR A 107 -1.42 10.57 -3.07
CA TYR A 107 -1.53 10.79 -1.63
C TYR A 107 -1.42 12.26 -1.21
N ASN A 108 -1.24 13.17 -2.17
CA ASN A 108 -1.03 14.60 -1.93
C ASN A 108 0.12 14.83 -0.94
N LYS A 109 1.24 14.16 -1.19
CA LYS A 109 2.50 14.26 -0.42
C LYS A 109 3.56 14.96 -1.25
N PRO A 110 4.44 15.78 -0.65
CA PRO A 110 5.59 16.32 -1.37
C PRO A 110 6.50 15.15 -1.81
N ILE A 111 7.10 15.26 -2.98
CA ILE A 111 7.87 14.14 -3.59
C ILE A 111 9.04 13.72 -2.72
N GLU A 112 9.60 14.65 -1.95
CA GLU A 112 10.70 14.44 -1.02
C GLU A 112 10.32 13.55 0.17
N GLU A 113 9.03 13.51 0.53
CA GLU A 113 8.52 12.63 1.59
C GLU A 113 8.11 11.24 1.06
N VAL A 114 8.17 11.00 -0.25
CA VAL A 114 7.76 9.73 -0.88
C VAL A 114 8.97 8.84 -1.12
N ASN A 115 9.04 7.72 -0.41
CA ASN A 115 10.12 6.75 -0.57
C ASN A 115 9.62 5.48 -1.28
N VAL A 116 10.03 5.30 -2.53
CA VAL A 116 9.76 4.09 -3.33
C VAL A 116 10.99 3.20 -3.36
N GLU A 117 10.80 1.92 -3.07
CA GLU A 117 11.78 0.87 -3.29
C GLU A 117 11.20 -0.15 -4.28
N VAL A 118 11.84 -0.29 -5.44
CA VAL A 118 11.42 -1.21 -6.50
C VAL A 118 12.16 -2.52 -6.31
N SER A 119 11.45 -3.61 -6.03
CA SER A 119 12.04 -4.93 -5.82
C SER A 119 12.17 -5.74 -7.11
N GLU A 120 11.30 -5.49 -8.10
CA GLU A 120 11.38 -6.08 -9.43
C GLU A 120 10.87 -5.07 -10.45
N ASN A 121 11.61 -4.88 -11.54
CA ASN A 121 11.22 -4.08 -12.69
C ASN A 121 11.65 -4.82 -13.97
N THR A 122 10.70 -5.02 -14.88
CA THR A 122 10.89 -5.73 -16.15
C THR A 122 10.87 -4.79 -17.36
N GLY A 123 10.77 -3.48 -17.13
CA GLY A 123 10.50 -2.45 -18.16
C GLY A 123 9.01 -2.26 -18.46
N GLU A 124 8.20 -3.31 -18.32
CA GLU A 124 6.75 -3.28 -18.54
C GLU A 124 5.93 -3.42 -17.24
N PHE A 125 6.49 -4.10 -16.24
CA PHE A 125 5.88 -4.32 -14.94
C PHE A 125 6.88 -4.02 -13.83
N ALA A 126 6.39 -3.43 -12.75
CA ALA A 126 7.17 -3.18 -11.56
C ALA A 126 6.39 -3.54 -10.30
N LYS A 127 7.09 -4.00 -9.26
CA LYS A 127 6.54 -4.13 -7.92
C LYS A 127 7.56 -3.69 -6.89
N GLY A 128 7.07 -3.37 -5.70
CA GLY A 128 7.94 -2.90 -4.64
C GLY A 128 7.17 -2.45 -3.41
N VAL A 129 7.81 -1.58 -2.63
CA VAL A 129 7.23 -0.97 -1.44
C VAL A 129 7.27 0.55 -1.53
N ILE A 130 6.29 1.17 -0.91
CA ILE A 130 6.15 2.61 -0.76
C ILE A 130 6.02 2.96 0.73
N SER A 131 6.72 3.99 1.16
CA SER A 131 6.56 4.59 2.49
C SER A 131 6.59 6.10 2.42
N PHE A 132 6.09 6.75 3.46
CA PHE A 132 6.06 8.21 3.58
C PHE A 132 6.84 8.66 4.81
N GLU A 133 7.62 9.72 4.67
CA GLU A 133 8.38 10.29 5.79
C GLU A 133 7.45 10.70 6.94
N GLY A 134 7.86 10.40 8.18
CA GLY A 134 7.08 10.71 9.38
C GLY A 134 5.89 9.77 9.63
N GLU A 135 5.60 8.83 8.73
CA GLU A 135 4.56 7.82 8.92
C GLU A 135 5.15 6.49 9.41
N MET A 136 4.48 5.87 10.39
CA MET A 136 4.83 4.52 10.83
C MET A 136 4.19 3.50 9.89
N GLY A 137 4.95 3.08 8.88
CA GLY A 137 4.56 1.98 7.99
C GLY A 137 4.86 2.23 6.52
N GLY A 138 4.37 1.32 5.70
CA GLY A 138 4.42 1.40 4.25
C GLY A 138 3.32 0.53 3.64
N GLY A 139 3.34 0.44 2.32
CA GLY A 139 2.51 -0.46 1.53
C GLY A 139 3.33 -1.13 0.45
N SER A 140 2.87 -2.28 -0.03
CA SER A 140 3.34 -2.83 -1.29
C SER A 140 2.72 -2.06 -2.47
N PHE A 141 3.32 -2.16 -3.65
CA PHE A 141 2.68 -1.74 -4.89
C PHE A 141 2.95 -2.70 -6.03
N LEU A 142 2.05 -2.67 -7.01
CA LEU A 142 2.15 -3.32 -8.30
C LEU A 142 1.81 -2.29 -9.38
N ALA A 143 2.66 -2.19 -10.39
CA ALA A 143 2.54 -1.22 -11.47
C ALA A 143 2.78 -1.86 -12.84
N THR A 144 2.17 -1.27 -13.85
CA THR A 144 2.37 -1.63 -15.27
C THR A 144 2.65 -0.36 -16.07
N LYS A 145 3.42 -0.50 -17.15
CA LYS A 145 3.71 0.58 -18.09
C LYS A 145 2.78 0.42 -19.30
N THR A 146 2.09 1.49 -19.66
CA THR A 146 1.22 1.55 -20.84
C THR A 146 1.47 2.86 -21.56
N ASP A 147 1.70 2.83 -22.88
CA ASP A 147 2.06 4.00 -23.68
C ASP A 147 3.20 4.81 -23.03
N ASP A 148 4.27 4.11 -22.65
CA ASP A 148 5.45 4.64 -21.95
C ASP A 148 5.20 5.32 -20.59
N THR A 149 3.98 5.21 -20.06
CA THR A 149 3.58 5.82 -18.78
C THR A 149 3.30 4.75 -17.73
N TRP A 150 3.87 4.90 -16.54
CA TRP A 150 3.59 4.02 -15.41
C TRP A 150 2.18 4.24 -14.86
N LYS A 151 1.55 3.15 -14.45
CA LYS A 151 0.25 3.12 -13.79
C LYS A 151 0.30 2.18 -12.60
N ILE A 152 -0.15 2.65 -11.43
CA ILE A 152 -0.33 1.79 -10.26
C ILE A 152 -1.61 0.98 -10.44
N VAL A 153 -1.48 -0.35 -10.39
CA VAL A 153 -2.59 -1.30 -10.48
C VAL A 153 -3.10 -1.67 -9.10
N ALA A 154 -2.18 -1.90 -8.16
CA ALA A 154 -2.52 -2.19 -6.77
C ALA A 154 -1.49 -1.54 -5.83
N ASP A 155 -1.94 -1.14 -4.64
CA ASP A 155 -1.08 -0.65 -3.59
C ASP A 155 -1.73 -0.81 -2.20
N GLY A 156 -0.89 -0.88 -1.16
CA GLY A 156 -1.30 -1.05 0.23
C GLY A 156 -0.82 -2.37 0.84
N ASN A 157 -1.48 -2.79 1.92
CA ASN A 157 -1.10 -3.95 2.75
C ASN A 157 -2.04 -5.17 2.58
N GLY A 158 -2.90 -5.13 1.55
CA GLY A 158 -3.87 -6.19 1.27
C GLY A 158 -3.35 -7.25 0.30
N VAL A 159 -4.16 -8.29 0.07
CA VAL A 159 -3.91 -9.30 -0.97
C VAL A 159 -4.38 -8.75 -2.32
N ILE A 160 -3.64 -9.07 -3.38
CA ILE A 160 -3.95 -8.67 -4.76
C ILE A 160 -5.10 -9.54 -5.28
N MET A 161 -6.17 -8.92 -5.78
CA MET A 161 -7.32 -9.61 -6.39
C MET A 161 -6.98 -10.07 -7.81
N CYS A 162 -7.37 -11.29 -8.20
CA CYS A 162 -7.12 -11.81 -9.55
C CYS A 162 -7.76 -10.92 -10.63
N ASP A 163 -9.03 -10.53 -10.43
CA ASP A 163 -9.79 -9.67 -11.36
C ASP A 163 -9.13 -8.30 -11.60
N LEU A 164 -8.33 -7.81 -10.63
CA LEU A 164 -7.63 -6.53 -10.74
C LEU A 164 -6.44 -6.61 -11.71
N ILE A 165 -5.78 -7.77 -11.80
CA ILE A 165 -4.55 -7.97 -12.57
C ILE A 165 -4.78 -8.64 -13.92
N GLU A 166 -5.88 -9.38 -14.10
CA GLU A 166 -6.22 -10.07 -15.35
C GLU A 166 -6.15 -9.17 -16.60
N PRO A 167 -6.66 -7.91 -16.59
CA PRO A 167 -6.63 -7.05 -17.78
C PRO A 167 -5.22 -6.67 -18.25
N TYR A 168 -4.21 -6.79 -17.39
CA TYR A 168 -2.85 -6.32 -17.63
C TYR A 168 -1.88 -7.46 -17.96
N ASN A 169 -2.31 -8.72 -17.91
CA ASN A 169 -1.50 -9.90 -18.23
C ASN A 169 -0.15 -9.95 -17.48
N PHE A 170 -0.13 -9.60 -16.19
CA PHE A 170 1.09 -9.68 -15.38
C PHE A 170 1.69 -11.10 -15.43
N PRO A 171 3.01 -11.24 -15.64
CA PRO A 171 3.65 -12.55 -15.63
C PRO A 171 3.64 -13.16 -14.23
N VAL A 172 3.63 -14.50 -14.16
CA VAL A 172 3.64 -15.27 -12.90
C VAL A 172 4.89 -14.96 -12.07
N SER A 173 6.00 -14.57 -12.70
CA SER A 173 7.22 -14.15 -12.00
C SER A 173 7.01 -12.89 -11.15
N VAL A 174 6.20 -11.94 -11.64
CA VAL A 174 5.90 -10.69 -10.93
C VAL A 174 4.79 -10.91 -9.92
N VAL A 175 3.70 -11.58 -10.32
CA VAL A 175 2.54 -11.89 -9.46
C VAL A 175 2.27 -13.40 -9.49
N PRO A 176 2.86 -14.17 -8.56
CA PRO A 176 2.75 -15.63 -8.54
C PRO A 176 1.40 -16.13 -8.00
N GLU A 177 0.76 -15.33 -7.16
CA GLU A 177 -0.51 -15.68 -6.52
C GLU A 177 -1.44 -14.46 -6.46
N CYS A 178 -2.74 -14.72 -6.41
CA CYS A 178 -3.77 -13.71 -6.22
C CYS A 178 -4.98 -14.29 -5.50
N TYR A 179 -5.81 -13.44 -4.92
CA TYR A 179 -7.08 -13.83 -4.31
C TYR A 179 -8.18 -13.90 -5.35
N ASP A 180 -8.79 -15.08 -5.50
CA ASP A 180 -9.96 -15.32 -6.33
C ASP A 180 -11.20 -15.16 -5.45
N GLN A 181 -12.02 -14.15 -5.77
CA GLN A 181 -13.22 -13.85 -5.00
C GLN A 181 -14.34 -14.89 -5.21
N ALA A 182 -14.42 -15.51 -6.39
CA ALA A 182 -15.43 -16.54 -6.67
C ALA A 182 -15.11 -17.85 -5.95
N LEU A 183 -13.82 -18.15 -5.76
CA LEU A 183 -13.35 -19.34 -5.05
C LEU A 183 -13.07 -19.11 -3.55
N GLU A 184 -13.11 -17.85 -3.10
CA GLU A 184 -12.83 -17.41 -1.73
C GLU A 184 -11.47 -17.91 -1.21
N LYS A 185 -10.44 -17.90 -2.07
CA LYS A 185 -9.11 -18.39 -1.71
C LYS A 185 -8.01 -17.73 -2.51
N ILE A 186 -6.79 -17.81 -2.00
CA ILE A 186 -5.58 -17.53 -2.77
C ILE A 186 -5.36 -18.68 -3.75
N VAL A 187 -5.08 -18.33 -5.01
CA VAL A 187 -4.75 -19.25 -6.09
C VAL A 187 -3.38 -18.92 -6.65
N GLU A 188 -2.62 -19.96 -7.00
CA GLU A 188 -1.39 -19.86 -7.79
C GLU A 188 -1.74 -19.65 -9.27
N ARG A 189 -0.93 -18.86 -9.97
CA ARG A 189 -1.14 -18.48 -11.38
C ARG A 189 -0.30 -19.27 -12.37
#